data_AF-A0A968YMK5-F1
#
_entry.id   AF-A0A968YMK5-F1
#
_cell.length_a   1.000
_cell.length_b   1.000
_cell.length_c   1.000
_cell.angle_alpha   90.00
_cell.angle_beta   90.00
_cell.angle_gamma   90.00
#
_symmetry.space_group_name_H-M   'P 1'
#
loop_
_entity.id
_entity.type
_entity.pdbx_description
1 polymer ?
#
loop_
_entity_poly.entity_id
_entity_poly.type
_entity_poly.pdbx_seq_one_letter_code
_entity_poly.pdbx_strand_id
1 'polypeptide(L)'
;MGQLERLILMAEDELMQYSTDARKIEKLRQKIGLSVRAAEQQQVKQDLQALIPTNALSQLVEKQRQAIALPFWGIAGLGLLLGISFSQPLDFIATVIGGVIAFKIQKWGWRLQAQRLVLQTLEEIEARKSQLILEE
;
A
#
# COMPACT_ATOMS: atom_id res chain seq x y z
N MET A 1 17.05 5.49 6.25
CA MET A 1 15.94 4.83 5.52
C MET A 1 16.53 3.97 4.41
N GLY A 2 16.13 2.69 4.34
CA GLY A 2 16.62 1.74 3.32
C GLY A 2 16.20 2.12 1.89
N GLN A 3 16.85 1.52 0.87
CA GLN A 3 16.50 1.72 -0.54
C GLN A 3 15.07 1.24 -0.83
N LEU A 4 14.69 0.08 -0.31
CA LEU A 4 13.34 -0.49 -0.46
C LEU A 4 12.24 0.38 0.15
N GLU A 5 12.45 0.94 1.35
CA GLU A 5 11.47 1.86 1.96
C GLU A 5 11.25 3.10 1.09
N ARG A 6 12.31 3.65 0.47
CA ARG A 6 12.18 4.79 -0.44
C ARG A 6 11.36 4.45 -1.68
N LEU A 7 11.52 3.24 -2.23
CA LEU A 7 10.73 2.77 -3.36
C LEU A 7 9.25 2.60 -3.00
N ILE A 8 8.95 2.08 -1.81
CA ILE A 8 7.59 1.97 -1.31
C ILE A 8 6.97 3.36 -1.15
N LEU A 9 7.67 4.31 -0.54
CA LEU A 9 7.18 5.69 -0.40
C LEU A 9 6.91 6.34 -1.76
N MET A 10 7.81 6.18 -2.73
CA MET A 10 7.58 6.66 -4.08
C MET A 10 6.33 6.02 -4.71
N ALA A 11 6.11 4.73 -4.50
CA ALA A 11 4.91 4.06 -4.99
C ALA A 11 3.62 4.51 -4.27
N GLU A 12 3.70 4.84 -2.98
CA GLU A 12 2.56 5.45 -2.24
C GLU A 12 2.16 6.79 -2.87
N ASP A 13 3.13 7.61 -3.28
CA ASP A 13 2.86 8.87 -4.00
C ASP A 13 2.19 8.61 -5.35
N GLU A 14 2.67 7.63 -6.12
CA GLU A 14 2.08 7.28 -7.43
C GLU A 14 0.64 6.78 -7.28
N LEU A 15 0.34 6.01 -6.23
CA LEU A 15 -1.02 5.56 -5.91
C LEU A 15 -1.98 6.72 -5.61
N MET A 16 -1.48 7.82 -5.03
CA MET A 16 -2.28 9.04 -4.81
C MET A 16 -2.42 9.87 -6.08
N GLN A 17 -1.35 9.96 -6.88
CA GLN A 17 -1.26 10.91 -7.97
C GLN A 17 -1.98 10.43 -9.24
N TYR A 18 -1.95 9.13 -9.53
CA TYR A 18 -2.49 8.58 -10.77
C TYR A 18 -3.64 7.60 -10.51
N SER A 19 -4.66 7.67 -11.35
CA SER A 19 -5.83 6.79 -11.24
C SER A 19 -5.62 5.43 -11.91
N THR A 20 -4.89 5.40 -13.02
CA THR A 20 -4.70 4.18 -13.82
C THR A 20 -3.39 3.47 -13.50
N ASP A 21 -3.44 2.14 -13.43
CA ASP A 21 -2.27 1.33 -13.09
C ASP A 21 -1.17 1.46 -14.14
N ALA A 22 -1.52 1.56 -15.42
CA ALA A 22 -0.55 1.80 -16.49
C ALA A 22 0.28 3.08 -16.27
N ARG A 23 -0.36 4.18 -15.84
CA ARG A 23 0.35 5.44 -15.57
C ARG A 23 1.21 5.35 -14.31
N LYS A 24 0.69 4.72 -13.25
CA LYS A 24 1.45 4.47 -12.01
C LYS A 24 2.73 3.69 -12.30
N ILE A 25 2.62 2.59 -13.05
CA ILE A 25 3.76 1.74 -13.40
C ILE A 25 4.74 2.47 -14.32
N GLU A 26 4.25 3.19 -15.34
CA GLU A 26 5.11 3.98 -16.24
C GLU A 26 5.97 4.99 -15.47
N LYS A 27 5.36 5.74 -14.54
CA LYS A 27 6.03 6.78 -13.76
C LYS A 27 6.95 6.20 -12.69
N LEU A 28 6.50 5.16 -11.99
CA LEU A 28 7.33 4.46 -11.03
C LEU A 28 8.54 3.81 -11.70
N ARG A 29 8.38 3.25 -12.89
CA ARG A 29 9.48 2.67 -13.67
C ARG A 29 10.57 3.69 -13.96
N GLN A 30 10.20 4.88 -14.41
CA GLN A 30 11.15 5.97 -14.66
C GLN A 30 11.92 6.32 -13.39
N LYS A 31 11.23 6.42 -12.24
CA LYS A 31 11.86 6.68 -10.94
C LYS A 31 12.79 5.54 -10.50
N ILE A 32 12.39 4.29 -10.66
CA ILE A 32 13.21 3.11 -10.34
C ILE A 32 14.46 3.06 -11.22
N GLY A 33 14.32 3.30 -12.52
CA GLY A 33 15.46 3.30 -13.46
C GLY A 33 16.53 4.35 -13.13
N LEU A 34 16.13 5.46 -12.50
CA LEU A 34 17.06 6.51 -12.05
C LEU A 34 17.65 6.24 -10.65
N SER A 35 16.96 5.48 -9.80
CA SER A 35 17.30 5.30 -8.38
C SER A 35 17.88 3.94 -8.02
N VAL A 36 17.72 2.93 -8.88
CA VAL A 36 18.15 1.54 -8.65
C VAL A 36 18.90 1.03 -9.87
N ARG A 37 20.14 0.59 -9.66
CA ARG A 37 20.95 -0.01 -10.73
C ARG A 37 20.32 -1.32 -11.19
N ALA A 38 20.45 -1.65 -12.48
CA ALA A 38 19.88 -2.88 -13.04
C ALA A 38 20.35 -4.16 -12.31
N ALA A 39 21.58 -4.19 -11.79
CA ALA A 39 22.11 -5.30 -11.01
C ALA A 39 21.43 -5.45 -9.63
N GLU A 40 20.92 -4.36 -9.05
CA GLU A 40 20.29 -4.33 -7.72
C GLU A 40 18.78 -4.61 -7.79
N GLN A 41 18.15 -4.44 -8.97
CA GLN A 41 16.71 -4.63 -9.14
C GLN A 41 16.24 -6.04 -8.75
N GLN A 42 17.06 -7.06 -9.04
CA GLN A 42 16.73 -8.44 -8.67
C GLN A 42 16.76 -8.67 -7.16
N GLN A 43 17.76 -8.09 -6.48
CA GLN A 43 17.85 -8.17 -5.03
C GLN A 43 16.67 -7.46 -4.37
N VAL A 44 16.35 -6.24 -4.82
CA VAL A 44 15.21 -5.47 -4.32
C VAL A 44 13.89 -6.22 -4.53
N LYS A 45 13.72 -6.88 -5.69
CA LYS A 45 12.55 -7.72 -5.96
C LYS A 45 12.43 -8.86 -4.96
N GLN A 46 13.52 -9.58 -4.70
CA GLN A 46 13.53 -10.69 -3.74
C GLN A 46 13.24 -10.22 -2.31
N ASP A 47 13.88 -9.14 -1.88
CA ASP A 47 13.66 -8.54 -0.56
C ASP A 47 12.19 -8.09 -0.40
N LEU A 48 11.60 -7.52 -1.46
CA LEU A 48 10.22 -7.08 -1.47
C LEU A 48 9.24 -8.25 -1.45
N GLN A 49 9.50 -9.33 -2.19
CA GLN A 49 8.69 -10.54 -2.17
C GLN A 49 8.72 -11.20 -0.79
N ALA A 50 9.85 -11.18 -0.09
CA ALA A 50 9.96 -11.68 1.27
C ALA A 50 9.21 -10.81 2.29
N LEU A 51 9.08 -9.50 2.03
CA LEU A 51 8.38 -8.56 2.91
C LEU A 51 6.86 -8.58 2.72
N ILE A 52 6.36 -8.84 1.51
CA ILE A 52 4.92 -8.82 1.22
C ILE A 52 4.26 -10.04 1.88
N PRO A 53 3.33 -9.84 2.83
CA PRO A 53 2.62 -10.95 3.45
C PRO A 53 1.66 -11.62 2.45
N THR A 54 1.75 -12.93 2.33
CA THR A 54 0.97 -13.74 1.37
C THR A 54 -0.33 -14.32 1.94
N ASN A 55 -0.60 -14.12 3.24
CA ASN A 55 -1.79 -14.62 3.91
C ASN A 55 -3.08 -13.96 3.41
N ALA A 56 -4.20 -14.70 3.51
CA ALA A 56 -5.51 -14.28 3.01
C ALA A 56 -6.00 -12.94 3.60
N LEU A 57 -5.69 -12.68 4.88
CA LEU A 57 -6.05 -11.42 5.53
C LEU A 57 -5.38 -10.21 4.86
N SER A 58 -4.08 -10.30 4.54
CA SER A 58 -3.37 -9.20 3.89
C SER A 58 -3.88 -8.96 2.48
N GLN A 59 -4.20 -10.00 1.73
CA GLN A 59 -4.81 -9.85 0.40
C GLN A 59 -6.19 -9.21 0.48
N LEU A 60 -6.98 -9.56 1.50
CA LEU A 60 -8.29 -8.95 1.74
C LEU A 60 -8.12 -7.46 2.09
N VAL A 61 -7.18 -7.12 2.97
CA VAL A 61 -6.89 -5.73 3.37
C VAL A 61 -6.38 -4.91 2.21
N GLU A 62 -5.52 -5.48 1.36
CA GLU A 62 -5.03 -4.84 0.16
C GLU A 62 -6.18 -4.51 -0.81
N LYS A 63 -7.06 -5.47 -1.10
CA LYS A 63 -8.14 -5.30 -2.10
C LYS A 63 -9.34 -4.53 -1.57
N GLN A 64 -9.65 -4.68 -0.28
CA GLN A 64 -10.89 -4.21 0.32
C GLN A 64 -10.64 -3.32 1.55
N ARG A 65 -9.55 -2.54 1.55
CA ARG A 65 -9.18 -1.66 2.69
C ARG A 65 -10.35 -0.83 3.24
N GLN A 66 -11.20 -0.31 2.35
CA GLN A 66 -12.35 0.51 2.73
C GLN A 66 -13.42 -0.33 3.44
N ALA A 67 -13.74 -1.51 2.92
CA ALA A 67 -14.75 -2.39 3.51
C ALA A 67 -14.31 -2.92 4.89
N ILE A 68 -13.03 -3.21 5.08
CA ILE A 68 -12.52 -3.69 6.39
C ILE A 68 -12.42 -2.55 7.39
N ALA A 69 -12.10 -1.33 6.96
CA ALA A 69 -12.05 -0.17 7.84
C ALA A 69 -13.45 0.36 8.22
N LEU A 70 -14.46 0.12 7.38
CA LEU A 70 -15.80 0.70 7.53
C LEU A 70 -16.48 0.35 8.87
N PRO A 71 -16.47 -0.90 9.37
CA PRO A 71 -17.01 -1.22 10.68
C PRO A 71 -16.37 -0.39 11.81
N PHE A 72 -15.06 -0.15 11.74
CA PHE A 72 -14.35 0.63 12.75
C PHE A 72 -14.64 2.12 12.66
N TRP A 73 -14.81 2.66 11.45
CA TRP A 73 -15.37 4.00 11.26
C TRP A 73 -16.80 4.10 11.79
N GLY A 74 -17.60 3.03 11.66
CA GLY A 74 -18.93 2.93 12.25
C GLY A 74 -18.90 2.98 13.79
N ILE A 75 -18.00 2.22 14.42
CA ILE A 75 -17.77 2.29 15.88
C ILE A 75 -17.32 3.71 16.28
N ALA A 76 -16.43 4.32 15.51
CA ALA A 76 -15.96 5.67 15.78
C ALA A 76 -17.11 6.69 15.77
N GLY A 77 -17.92 6.67 14.70
CA GLY A 77 -19.07 7.55 14.52
C GLY A 77 -20.17 7.33 15.55
N LEU A 78 -20.54 6.08 15.81
CA LEU A 78 -21.56 5.74 16.81
C LEU A 78 -21.10 6.09 18.22
N GLY A 79 -19.85 5.79 18.58
CA GLY A 79 -19.29 6.19 19.88
C GLY A 79 -19.33 7.71 20.05
N LEU A 80 -19.08 8.48 18.99
CA LEU A 80 -19.11 9.93 19.10
C LEU A 80 -20.55 10.44 19.29
N LEU A 81 -21.49 9.90 18.53
CA LEU A 81 -22.91 10.24 18.64
C LEU A 81 -23.47 9.89 20.02
N LEU A 82 -23.18 8.68 20.53
CA LEU A 82 -23.66 8.23 21.84
C LEU A 82 -22.97 8.96 22.99
N GLY A 83 -21.66 9.20 22.89
CA GLY A 83 -20.89 9.95 23.88
C GLY A 83 -21.41 11.38 24.05
N ILE A 84 -21.72 12.06 22.95
CA ILE A 84 -22.32 13.40 23.01
C ILE A 84 -23.78 13.32 23.51
N SER A 85 -24.57 12.36 23.04
CA SER A 85 -26.01 12.29 23.35
C SER A 85 -26.30 11.88 24.80
N PHE A 86 -25.52 10.96 25.36
CA PHE A 86 -25.74 10.38 26.70
C PHE A 86 -24.67 10.76 27.71
N SER A 87 -23.68 11.59 27.32
CA SER A 87 -22.56 12.02 28.17
C SER A 87 -21.79 10.86 28.81
N GLN A 88 -21.74 9.70 28.15
CA GLN A 88 -21.06 8.51 28.65
C GLN A 88 -19.57 8.54 28.26
N PRO A 89 -18.64 8.56 29.25
CA PRO A 89 -17.21 8.63 28.96
C PRO A 89 -16.68 7.43 28.16
N LEU A 90 -17.29 6.25 28.33
CA LEU A 90 -16.90 5.02 27.64
C LEU A 90 -17.11 5.12 26.12
N ASP A 91 -18.14 5.83 25.67
CA ASP A 91 -18.43 5.97 24.24
C ASP A 91 -17.37 6.82 23.53
N PHE A 92 -16.80 7.83 24.20
CA PHE A 92 -15.64 8.57 23.68
C PHE A 92 -14.38 7.70 23.57
N ILE A 93 -14.18 6.74 24.48
CA ILE A 93 -13.09 5.78 24.37
C ILE A 93 -13.30 4.88 23.15
N ALA A 94 -14.53 4.41 22.93
CA ALA A 94 -14.90 3.64 21.75
C ALA A 94 -14.68 4.46 20.46
N THR A 95 -14.99 5.76 20.46
CA THR A 95 -14.70 6.67 19.34
C THR A 95 -13.24 6.64 18.95
N VAL A 96 -12.37 6.87 19.93
CA VAL A 96 -10.91 6.97 19.70
C VAL A 96 -10.36 5.64 19.22
N ILE A 97 -10.72 4.53 19.88
CA ILE A 97 -10.25 3.20 19.50
C ILE A 97 -10.72 2.83 18.09
N GLY A 98 -12.01 3.05 17.78
CA GLY A 98 -12.56 2.80 16.45
C GLY A 98 -11.82 3.58 15.37
N GLY A 99 -11.60 4.88 15.58
CA GLY A 99 -10.88 5.74 14.63
C GLY A 99 -9.43 5.32 14.43
N VAL A 100 -8.71 5.00 15.51
CA VAL A 100 -7.31 4.55 15.44
C VAL A 100 -7.19 3.22 14.69
N ILE A 101 -8.09 2.26 14.94
CA ILE A 101 -8.08 0.97 14.25
C ILE A 101 -8.39 1.17 12.76
N ALA A 102 -9.43 1.94 12.44
CA ALA A 102 -9.81 2.24 11.06
C ALA A 102 -8.63 2.86 10.28
N PHE A 103 -7.99 3.87 10.87
CA PHE A 103 -6.82 4.53 10.28
C PHE A 103 -5.65 3.56 10.05
N LYS A 104 -5.34 2.70 11.03
CA LYS A 104 -4.26 1.72 10.90
C LYS A 104 -4.53 0.71 9.79
N ILE A 105 -5.76 0.22 9.66
CA ILE A 105 -6.15 -0.71 8.60
C ILE A 105 -6.03 -0.06 7.22
N GLN A 106 -6.49 1.18 7.08
CA GLN A 106 -6.38 1.91 5.83
C GLN A 106 -4.92 2.17 5.44
N LYS A 107 -4.09 2.60 6.40
CA LYS A 107 -2.65 2.81 6.19
C LYS A 107 -1.95 1.51 5.80
N TRP A 108 -2.29 0.40 6.45
CA TRP A 108 -1.74 -0.91 6.12
C TRP A 108 -2.12 -1.35 4.70
N GLY A 109 -3.39 -1.24 4.32
CA GLY A 109 -3.85 -1.56 2.97
C GLY A 109 -3.20 -0.68 1.90
N TRP A 110 -2.96 0.59 2.17
CA TRP A 110 -2.23 1.49 1.28
C TRP A 110 -0.80 1.01 1.04
N ARG A 111 -0.09 0.70 2.12
CA ARG A 111 1.29 0.25 2.06
C ARG A 111 1.44 -1.09 1.32
N LEU A 112 0.49 -2.02 1.50
CA LEU A 112 0.45 -3.28 0.76
C LEU A 112 0.27 -3.06 -0.75
N GLN A 113 -0.63 -2.16 -1.14
CA GLN A 113 -0.80 -1.80 -2.55
C GLN A 113 0.47 -1.16 -3.13
N ALA A 114 1.15 -0.30 -2.37
CA ALA A 114 2.39 0.33 -2.82
C ALA A 114 3.50 -0.70 -3.05
N GLN A 115 3.68 -1.63 -2.11
CA GLN A 115 4.61 -2.74 -2.26
C GLN A 115 4.30 -3.57 -3.51
N ARG A 116 3.02 -3.90 -3.75
CA ARG A 116 2.63 -4.66 -4.94
C ARG A 116 2.83 -3.88 -6.24
N LEU A 117 2.61 -2.57 -6.25
CA LEU A 117 2.90 -1.71 -7.39
C LEU A 117 4.40 -1.68 -7.73
N VAL A 118 5.27 -1.59 -6.71
CA VAL A 118 6.73 -1.70 -6.92
C VAL A 118 7.09 -3.06 -7.52
N LEU A 119 6.54 -4.14 -6.98
CA LEU A 119 6.82 -5.50 -7.46
C LEU A 119 6.41 -5.67 -8.94
N GLN A 120 5.19 -5.25 -9.29
CA GLN A 120 4.69 -5.29 -10.67
C GLN A 120 5.57 -4.45 -11.62
N THR A 121 6.03 -3.29 -11.15
CA THR A 121 6.90 -2.42 -11.95
C THR A 121 8.26 -3.06 -12.21
N LEU A 122 8.85 -3.71 -11.21
CA LEU A 122 10.11 -4.45 -11.35
C LEU A 122 9.94 -5.63 -12.32
N GLU A 123 8.82 -6.35 -12.26
CA GLU A 123 8.49 -7.42 -13.19
C GLU A 123 8.32 -6.92 -14.64
N GLU A 124 7.69 -5.76 -14.85
CA GLU A 124 7.57 -5.18 -16.20
C GLU A 124 8.93 -4.75 -16.77
N ILE A 125 9.82 -4.20 -15.94
CA ILE A 125 11.19 -3.86 -16.36
C ILE A 125 11.93 -5.12 -16.83
N GLU A 126 11.85 -6.20 -16.05
CA GLU A 126 12.50 -7.48 -16.35
C GLU A 126 11.93 -8.12 -17.62
N ALA A 127 10.61 -8.10 -17.80
CA ALA A 127 9.95 -8.62 -18.99
C ALA A 127 10.37 -7.86 -20.26
N ARG A 128 10.41 -6.52 -20.21
CA ARG A 128 10.87 -5.71 -21.35
C ARG A 128 12.34 -5.93 -21.68
N LYS A 129 13.20 -6.07 -20.66
CA LYS A 129 14.61 -6.38 -20.87
C LYS A 129 14.79 -7.73 -21.57
N SER A 130 14.01 -8.74 -21.16
CA SER A 130 14.05 -10.07 -21.76
C SER A 130 13.56 -10.07 -23.21
N GLN A 131 12.54 -9.27 -23.53
CA GLN A 131 12.07 -9.09 -24.92
C GLN A 131 13.14 -8.47 -25.82
N LEU A 132 13.82 -7.42 -25.36
CA LEU A 132 14.88 -6.76 -26.14
C LEU A 132 16.05 -7.70 -26.47
N ILE A 133 16.42 -8.60 -25.55
CA ILE A 133 17.50 -9.58 -25.76
C ILE A 133 17.11 -10.66 -26.80
N LEU A 134 15.82 -10.95 -26.96
CA LEU A 134 15.33 -11.95 -27.93
C LEU A 134 15.16 -11.39 -29.35
N GLU A 135 15.14 -10.05 -29.49
CA GLU A 135 15.03 -9.36 -30.79
C GLU A 135 16.40 -8.98 -31.38
N GLU A 136 17.51 -9.14 -30.62
CA GLU A 136 18.90 -9.00 -31.07
C GLU A 136 19.53 -10.35 -31.48
#